data_AF-S4RFE3-F1
#
_entry.id   AF-S4RFE3-F1
#
_cell.length_a   1.000
_cell.length_b   1.000
_cell.length_c   1.000
_cell.angle_alpha   90.00
_cell.angle_beta   90.00
_cell.angle_gamma   90.00
#
_symmetry.space_group_name_H-M   'P 1'
#
loop_
_entity.id
_entity.type
_entity.pdbx_description
1 polymer ?
#
loop_
_entity_poly.entity_id
_entity_poly.type
_entity_poly.pdbx_seq_one_letter_code
_entity_poly.pdbx_strand_id
1 'polypeptide(L)'
;VGQEYRVVVTGHSLGAGTAAILALLLKPSYPSLRCYAFSPPGGLLSEALSKHAQQFIISVVLGLDLVPRLSLANMDDLKENILTMILTSDQPKYKILLCACCRGGSVGCAGDNDDMPASPTSPPHGGGSERRASYRSLDSTPTNNVAPEQIPTAAAAATQRPLLFLPGRVVHITKTRSTRDKTWDGPRFQVNWSHASTFTTIRISPRMLPDHMPGALLNVLAELA
;
A
#
# COMPACT_ATOMS: atom_id res chain seq x y z
N VAL A 1 -14.38 37.17 -27.05
CA VAL A 1 -13.86 35.78 -27.16
C VAL A 1 -13.57 35.31 -25.74
N GLY A 2 -14.31 34.33 -25.23
CA GLY A 2 -14.10 33.82 -23.87
C GLY A 2 -12.83 32.97 -23.84
N GLN A 3 -11.98 33.15 -22.83
CA GLN A 3 -10.79 32.31 -22.65
C GLN A 3 -11.20 30.85 -22.47
N GLU A 4 -10.58 29.96 -23.24
CA GLU A 4 -10.75 28.52 -23.11
C GLU A 4 -9.92 28.04 -21.91
N TYR A 5 -10.57 27.81 -20.77
CA TYR A 5 -9.89 27.36 -19.56
C TYR A 5 -9.72 25.84 -19.57
N ARG A 6 -8.53 25.37 -19.20
CA ARG A 6 -8.26 23.95 -19.01
C ARG A 6 -8.62 23.54 -17.58
N VAL A 7 -9.50 22.55 -17.45
CA VAL A 7 -9.88 21.98 -16.15
C VAL A 7 -8.78 21.03 -15.66
N VAL A 8 -8.30 21.28 -14.43
CA VAL A 8 -7.37 20.39 -13.73
C VAL A 8 -8.00 19.97 -12.41
N VAL A 9 -8.03 18.66 -12.16
CA VAL A 9 -8.50 18.08 -10.91
C VAL A 9 -7.31 17.50 -10.16
N THR A 10 -7.26 17.70 -8.85
CA THR A 10 -6.18 17.15 -8.03
C THR A 10 -6.67 16.82 -6.63
N GLY A 11 -5.89 16.01 -5.94
CA GLY A 11 -6.10 15.66 -4.55
C GLY A 11 -4.94 14.82 -4.04
N HIS A 12 -4.87 14.68 -2.71
CA HIS A 12 -3.94 13.80 -2.01
C HIS A 12 -4.70 12.69 -1.29
N SER A 13 -4.12 11.48 -1.20
CA SER A 13 -4.68 10.36 -0.46
C SER A 13 -6.11 10.02 -0.90
N LEU A 14 -7.06 9.93 0.04
CA LEU A 14 -8.48 9.77 -0.26
C LEU A 14 -8.98 10.84 -1.24
N GLY A 15 -8.57 12.09 -1.07
CA GLY A 15 -8.91 13.18 -1.97
C GLY A 15 -8.37 12.97 -3.39
N ALA A 16 -7.23 12.29 -3.55
CA ALA A 16 -6.72 11.89 -4.86
C ALA A 16 -7.60 10.81 -5.51
N GLY A 17 -8.13 9.88 -4.70
CA GLY A 17 -9.13 8.92 -5.15
C GLY A 17 -10.41 9.60 -5.61
N THR A 18 -10.94 10.52 -4.81
CA THR A 18 -12.10 11.34 -5.17
C THR A 18 -11.85 12.15 -6.44
N ALA A 19 -10.69 12.79 -6.57
CA ALA A 19 -10.27 13.54 -7.75
C ALA A 19 -10.26 12.65 -9.00
N ALA A 20 -9.77 11.41 -8.89
CA ALA A 20 -9.72 10.48 -10.01
C ALA A 20 -11.12 10.06 -10.49
N ILE A 21 -12.03 9.76 -9.56
CA ILE A 21 -13.43 9.44 -9.89
C ILE A 21 -14.13 10.66 -10.49
N LEU A 22 -13.96 11.84 -9.91
CA LEU A 22 -14.50 13.09 -10.44
C LEU A 22 -13.99 13.36 -11.86
N ALA A 23 -12.69 13.16 -12.10
CA ALA A 23 -12.09 13.32 -13.42
C ALA A 23 -12.69 12.36 -14.46
N LEU A 24 -12.97 11.10 -14.08
CA LEU A 24 -13.66 10.14 -14.94
C LEU A 24 -15.08 10.61 -15.31
N LEU A 25 -15.82 11.13 -14.33
CA LEU A 25 -17.19 11.62 -14.54
C LEU A 25 -17.23 12.90 -15.39
N LEU A 26 -16.25 13.79 -15.24
CA LEU A 26 -16.18 15.06 -15.97
C LEU A 26 -15.57 14.92 -17.37
N LYS A 27 -14.90 13.80 -17.67
CA LYS A 27 -14.20 13.60 -18.94
C LYS A 27 -15.08 13.80 -20.20
N PRO A 28 -16.36 13.38 -20.23
CA PRO A 28 -17.22 13.60 -21.40
C PRO A 28 -17.53 15.08 -21.65
N SER A 29 -17.70 15.89 -20.59
CA SER A 29 -17.99 17.32 -20.71
C SER A 29 -16.74 18.17 -20.89
N TYR A 30 -15.58 17.70 -20.41
CA TYR A 30 -14.30 18.40 -20.49
C TYR A 30 -13.23 17.50 -21.11
N PRO A 31 -13.18 17.37 -22.46
CA PRO A 31 -12.22 16.50 -23.14
C PRO A 31 -10.75 16.85 -22.89
N SER A 32 -10.44 18.12 -22.59
CA SER A 32 -9.08 18.59 -22.26
C SER A 32 -8.68 18.41 -20.77
N LEU A 33 -9.60 17.87 -19.95
CA LEU A 33 -9.39 17.69 -18.50
C LEU A 33 -8.18 16.82 -18.21
N ARG A 34 -7.44 17.21 -17.17
CA ARG A 34 -6.30 16.47 -16.62
C ARG A 34 -6.45 16.28 -15.11
N CYS A 35 -6.01 15.14 -14.61
CA CYS A 35 -6.02 14.83 -13.19
C CYS A 35 -4.61 14.48 -12.71
N TYR A 36 -4.19 15.11 -11.60
CA TYR A 36 -2.96 14.77 -10.89
C TYR A 36 -3.34 14.23 -9.52
N ALA A 37 -3.24 12.92 -9.34
CA ALA A 37 -3.63 12.21 -8.13
C ALA A 37 -2.37 11.90 -7.30
N PHE A 38 -2.23 12.54 -6.14
CA PHE A 38 -1.08 12.34 -5.27
C PHE A 38 -1.38 11.26 -4.24
N SER A 39 -0.64 10.16 -4.26
CA SER A 39 -0.83 9.01 -3.37
C SER A 39 -2.28 8.46 -3.32
N PRO A 40 -2.96 8.23 -4.46
CA PRO A 40 -4.33 7.72 -4.45
C PRO A 40 -4.39 6.28 -3.92
N PRO A 41 -5.55 5.83 -3.39
CA PRO A 41 -5.72 4.45 -2.95
C PRO A 41 -5.58 3.45 -4.11
N GLY A 42 -4.86 2.35 -3.87
CA GLY A 42 -4.61 1.30 -4.87
C GLY A 42 -5.85 0.53 -5.29
N GLY A 43 -6.78 0.32 -4.36
CA GLY A 43 -8.01 -0.42 -4.58
C GLY A 43 -9.13 0.41 -5.21
N LEU A 44 -8.85 1.26 -6.20
CA LEU A 44 -9.83 2.24 -6.69
C LEU A 44 -10.55 1.83 -7.97
N LEU A 45 -9.81 1.42 -9.02
CA LEU A 45 -10.38 1.18 -10.35
C LEU A 45 -10.25 -0.28 -10.78
N SER A 46 -11.21 -0.75 -11.58
CA SER A 46 -11.02 -1.99 -12.35
C SER A 46 -9.90 -1.81 -13.38
N GLU A 47 -9.35 -2.93 -13.88
CA GLU A 47 -8.29 -2.88 -14.89
C GLU A 47 -8.69 -2.05 -16.12
N ALA A 48 -9.91 -2.24 -16.62
CA ALA A 48 -10.43 -1.51 -17.78
C ALA A 48 -10.51 0.01 -17.52
N LEU A 49 -10.99 0.42 -16.34
CA LEU A 49 -11.06 1.83 -15.96
C LEU A 49 -9.67 2.43 -15.73
N SER A 50 -8.74 1.67 -15.13
CA SER A 50 -7.35 2.10 -14.95
C SER A 50 -6.69 2.36 -16.31
N LYS A 51 -6.86 1.46 -17.29
CA LYS A 51 -6.38 1.64 -18.67
C LYS A 51 -7.00 2.87 -19.33
N HIS A 52 -8.31 3.08 -19.21
CA HIS A 52 -8.97 4.27 -19.74
C HIS A 52 -8.43 5.57 -19.09
N ALA A 53 -8.25 5.56 -17.76
CA ALA A 53 -7.74 6.69 -17.01
C ALA A 53 -6.31 7.11 -17.41
N GLN A 54 -5.48 6.23 -17.98
CA GLN A 54 -4.10 6.55 -18.38
C GLN A 54 -4.01 7.73 -19.36
N GLN A 55 -5.08 7.97 -20.12
CA GLN A 55 -5.15 9.04 -21.11
C GLN A 55 -5.07 10.42 -20.46
N PHE A 56 -5.64 10.60 -19.26
CA PHE A 56 -5.82 11.92 -18.65
C PHE A 56 -5.48 12.01 -17.15
N ILE A 57 -5.27 10.90 -16.46
CA ILE A 57 -4.90 10.84 -15.04
C ILE A 57 -3.43 10.44 -14.90
N ILE A 58 -2.70 11.16 -14.06
CA ILE A 58 -1.35 10.81 -13.59
C ILE A 58 -1.42 10.64 -12.07
N SER A 59 -1.07 9.44 -11.60
CA SER A 59 -0.87 9.15 -10.19
C SER A 59 0.59 9.33 -9.83
N VAL A 60 0.87 9.99 -8.70
CA VAL A 60 2.23 10.17 -8.18
C VAL A 60 2.34 9.44 -6.85
N VAL A 61 3.34 8.58 -6.71
CA VAL A 61 3.57 7.75 -5.53
C VAL A 61 5.00 7.92 -5.05
N LEU A 62 5.21 8.11 -3.75
CA LEU A 62 6.53 8.23 -3.13
C LEU A 62 6.91 6.94 -2.37
N GLY A 63 8.10 6.43 -2.64
CA GLY A 63 8.78 5.44 -1.84
C GLY A 63 7.94 4.22 -1.49
N LEU A 64 7.76 3.98 -0.20
CA LEU A 64 7.04 2.84 0.36
C LEU A 64 5.63 3.21 0.84
N ASP A 65 5.05 4.31 0.32
CA ASP A 65 3.70 4.77 0.66
C ASP A 65 2.69 3.61 0.70
N LEU A 66 2.01 3.51 1.84
CA LEU A 66 1.01 2.50 2.14
C LEU A 66 -0.27 2.68 1.30
N VAL A 67 -0.74 3.91 1.11
CA VAL A 67 -2.09 4.17 0.55
C VAL A 67 -2.25 3.66 -0.88
N PRO A 68 -1.29 3.87 -1.78
CA PRO A 68 -1.33 3.29 -3.13
C PRO A 68 -1.32 1.76 -3.16
N ARG A 69 -1.00 1.11 -2.03
CA ARG A 69 -0.96 -0.34 -1.87
C ARG A 69 -2.17 -0.87 -1.10
N LEU A 70 -3.09 -0.02 -0.66
CA LEU A 70 -4.30 -0.46 0.04
C LEU A 70 -5.26 -1.12 -0.95
N SER A 71 -5.57 -2.39 -0.70
CA SER A 71 -6.66 -3.13 -1.32
C SER A 71 -7.26 -4.06 -0.27
N LEU A 72 -8.48 -4.54 -0.50
CA LEU A 72 -9.10 -5.51 0.40
C LEU A 72 -8.27 -6.79 0.53
N ALA A 73 -7.65 -7.27 -0.56
CA ALA A 73 -6.78 -8.44 -0.51
C ALA A 73 -5.50 -8.15 0.29
N ASN A 74 -4.88 -7.00 0.04
CA ASN A 74 -3.62 -6.64 0.70
C ASN A 74 -3.81 -6.35 2.19
N MET A 75 -4.99 -5.88 2.60
CA MET A 75 -5.34 -5.72 4.01
C MET A 75 -5.51 -7.05 4.73
N ASP A 76 -6.14 -8.03 4.09
CA ASP A 76 -6.22 -9.38 4.63
C ASP A 76 -4.81 -9.99 4.75
N ASP A 77 -3.98 -9.88 3.71
CA ASP A 77 -2.59 -10.36 3.74
C ASP A 77 -1.77 -9.66 4.83
N LEU A 78 -1.94 -8.34 4.98
CA LEU A 78 -1.26 -7.57 6.02
C LEU A 78 -1.67 -8.05 7.42
N LYS A 79 -2.97 -8.27 7.64
CA LYS A 79 -3.50 -8.78 8.90
C LYS A 79 -2.88 -10.15 9.23
N GLU A 80 -2.90 -11.09 8.30
CA GLU A 80 -2.35 -12.43 8.51
C GLU A 80 -0.83 -12.40 8.74
N ASN A 81 -0.09 -11.56 8.01
CA ASN A 81 1.34 -11.37 8.20
C ASN A 81 1.66 -10.77 9.59
N ILE A 82 0.90 -9.77 10.03
CA ILE A 82 1.08 -9.16 11.36
C ILE A 82 0.78 -10.18 12.45
N LEU A 83 -0.32 -10.93 12.34
CA LEU A 83 -0.68 -11.98 13.31
C LEU A 83 0.40 -13.05 13.38
N THR A 84 0.87 -13.52 12.22
CA THR A 84 1.96 -14.49 12.14
C THR A 84 3.22 -13.96 12.82
N MET A 85 3.65 -12.74 12.52
CA MET A 85 4.82 -12.12 13.15
C MET A 85 4.67 -11.98 14.67
N ILE A 86 3.49 -11.61 15.17
CA ILE A 86 3.25 -11.50 16.62
C ILE A 86 3.34 -12.87 17.30
N LEU A 87 2.83 -13.92 16.65
CA LEU A 87 2.80 -15.27 17.20
C LEU A 87 4.15 -15.98 17.15
N THR A 88 4.99 -15.66 16.15
CA THR A 88 6.31 -16.29 15.96
C THR A 88 7.47 -15.44 16.49
N SER A 89 7.21 -14.23 16.99
CA SER A 89 8.28 -13.36 17.49
C SER A 89 8.78 -13.81 18.86
N ASP A 90 10.06 -14.16 18.92
CA ASP A 90 10.79 -14.40 20.17
C ASP A 90 11.27 -13.09 20.84
N GLN A 91 10.95 -11.92 20.27
CA GLN A 91 11.30 -10.64 20.90
C GLN A 91 10.32 -10.35 22.04
N PRO A 92 10.81 -9.95 23.22
CA PRO A 92 9.92 -9.60 24.31
C PRO A 92 9.07 -8.39 23.90
N LYS A 93 7.74 -8.53 24.04
CA LYS A 93 6.74 -7.58 23.50
C LYS A 93 6.95 -6.14 23.94
N TYR A 94 7.52 -5.93 25.13
CA TYR A 94 7.87 -4.59 25.62
C TYR A 94 8.94 -3.91 24.75
N LYS A 95 9.88 -4.66 24.15
CA LYS A 95 10.92 -4.12 23.27
C LYS A 95 10.33 -3.70 21.92
N ILE A 96 9.34 -4.44 21.42
CA ILE A 96 8.57 -4.07 20.22
C ILE A 96 7.78 -2.78 20.49
N LEU A 97 7.06 -2.73 21.61
CA LEU A 97 6.28 -1.56 22.03
C LEU A 97 7.17 -0.34 22.28
N LEU A 98 8.28 -0.52 22.99
CA LEU A 98 9.24 0.56 23.27
C LEU A 98 9.90 1.06 22.00
N CYS A 99 10.28 0.19 21.04
CA CYS A 99 10.78 0.62 19.73
C CYS A 99 9.75 1.42 18.93
N ALA A 100 8.46 1.07 19.02
CA ALA A 100 7.40 1.83 18.36
C ALA A 100 7.18 3.20 19.03
N CYS A 101 7.19 3.26 20.36
CA CYS A 101 7.04 4.51 21.12
C CYS A 101 8.26 5.43 21.00
N CYS A 102 9.49 4.90 21.04
CA CYS A 102 10.72 5.68 20.93
C CYS A 102 11.02 6.16 19.50
N ARG A 103 10.36 5.61 18.47
CA ARG A 103 10.43 6.15 17.10
C ARG A 103 9.39 7.25 16.83
N GLY A 104 8.40 7.42 17.71
CA GLY A 104 7.38 8.48 17.65
C GLY A 104 7.69 9.71 18.51
N GLY A 105 8.71 9.65 19.37
CA GLY A 105 9.19 10.78 20.16
C GLY A 105 10.71 10.88 20.02
N SER A 106 11.19 12.09 19.73
CA SER A 106 12.58 12.45 19.45
C SER A 106 13.58 11.97 20.52
N VAL A 107 13.96 10.69 20.50
CA VAL A 107 15.14 10.17 21.20
C VAL A 107 15.92 9.33 20.19
N GLY A 108 17.05 9.87 19.76
CA GLY A 108 17.96 9.25 18.82
C GLY A 108 18.56 7.97 19.40
N CYS A 109 17.98 6.82 19.06
CA CYS A 109 18.74 5.58 18.97
C CYS A 109 19.33 5.53 17.57
N ALA A 110 20.51 6.14 17.42
CA ALA A 110 21.35 6.01 16.23
C ALA A 110 21.67 4.53 15.99
N GLY A 111 21.43 4.10 14.76
CA GLY A 111 21.65 2.75 14.28
C GLY A 111 21.12 2.65 12.87
N ASP A 112 21.79 3.32 11.94
CA ASP A 112 21.63 3.14 10.50
C ASP A 112 21.84 1.66 10.17
N ASN A 113 20.75 0.92 10.08
CA ASN A 113 20.65 -0.34 9.36
C ASN A 113 19.28 -0.33 8.67
N ASP A 114 19.19 0.48 7.63
CA ASP A 114 18.25 0.20 6.55
C ASP A 114 18.67 -1.14 5.93
N ASP A 115 17.67 -2.01 5.71
CA ASP A 115 17.75 -3.41 5.23
C ASP A 115 17.86 -4.49 6.31
N MET A 116 16.70 -4.93 6.80
CA MET A 116 16.50 -6.36 7.01
C MET A 116 15.86 -6.93 5.73
N PRO A 117 16.61 -7.65 4.87
CA PRO A 117 15.97 -8.51 3.89
C PRO A 117 15.35 -9.67 4.66
N ALA A 118 14.02 -9.69 4.77
CA ALA A 118 13.29 -10.89 5.13
C ALA A 118 13.34 -11.85 3.92
N SER A 119 14.52 -12.43 3.67
CA SER A 119 14.68 -13.60 2.82
C SER A 119 14.69 -14.84 3.71
N PRO A 120 13.85 -15.86 3.45
CA PRO A 120 13.87 -17.11 4.19
C PRO A 120 15.13 -17.88 3.79
N THR A 121 16.19 -17.79 4.58
CA THR A 121 17.32 -18.71 4.47
C THR A 121 16.91 -20.09 4.97
N SER A 122 17.27 -21.10 4.17
CA SER A 122 17.06 -22.54 4.33
C SER A 122 17.23 -23.06 5.77
N PRO A 123 16.51 -24.14 6.15
CA PRO A 123 16.53 -24.64 7.52
C PRO A 123 17.88 -25.31 7.85
N PRO A 124 18.42 -25.12 9.06
CA PRO A 124 19.43 -26.03 9.59
C PRO A 124 18.75 -27.34 10.01
N HIS A 125 19.30 -28.45 9.54
CA HIS A 125 18.99 -29.77 10.03
C HIS A 125 19.23 -29.87 11.54
N GLY A 126 18.26 -30.40 12.30
CA GLY A 126 18.51 -30.92 13.64
C GLY A 126 17.37 -30.78 14.64
N GLY A 127 16.45 -31.76 14.62
CA GLY A 127 15.86 -32.40 15.81
C GLY A 127 14.97 -31.58 16.76
N GLY A 128 13.68 -31.94 16.84
CA GLY A 128 12.95 -31.92 18.11
C GLY A 128 11.54 -31.31 18.10
N SER A 129 10.54 -32.19 18.08
CA SER A 129 9.16 -32.02 18.60
C SER A 129 8.26 -30.94 17.99
N GLU A 130 7.41 -31.38 17.07
CA GLU A 130 6.22 -30.68 16.60
C GLU A 130 5.26 -30.38 17.77
N ARG A 131 5.03 -29.09 18.06
CA ARG A 131 3.81 -28.64 18.75
C ARG A 131 3.04 -27.68 17.85
N ARG A 132 2.22 -28.27 16.99
CA ARG A 132 1.23 -27.59 16.18
C ARG A 132 0.06 -27.17 17.08
N ALA A 133 0.09 -25.93 17.58
CA ALA A 133 -1.05 -25.33 18.26
C ALA A 133 -2.08 -24.89 17.21
N SER A 134 -3.09 -25.72 16.97
CA SER A 134 -4.28 -25.38 16.20
C SER A 134 -5.17 -24.45 17.03
N TYR A 135 -5.23 -23.17 16.67
CA TYR A 135 -6.29 -22.31 17.19
C TYR A 135 -7.60 -22.66 16.46
N ARG A 136 -8.56 -23.15 17.24
CA ARG A 136 -9.92 -23.45 16.80
C ARG A 136 -10.74 -22.19 16.98
N SER A 137 -11.35 -21.70 15.91
CA SER A 137 -12.30 -20.58 15.95
C SER A 137 -13.36 -20.83 17.01
N LEU A 138 -13.53 -19.87 17.93
CA LEU A 138 -14.58 -19.87 18.93
C LEU A 138 -15.86 -19.36 18.25
N ASP A 139 -16.72 -20.26 17.80
CA ASP A 139 -18.14 -19.97 17.59
C ASP A 139 -18.94 -20.84 18.55
N SER A 140 -19.65 -20.17 19.45
CA SER A 140 -20.48 -20.79 20.47
C SER A 140 -21.89 -21.01 19.92
N THR A 141 -22.38 -22.24 19.94
CA THR A 141 -23.80 -22.55 19.71
C THR A 141 -24.45 -23.03 21.00
N PRO A 142 -25.63 -22.53 21.39
CA PRO A 142 -26.60 -23.32 22.11
C PRO A 142 -27.55 -24.00 21.11
N THR A 143 -27.85 -25.24 21.42
CA THR A 143 -28.70 -26.21 20.73
C THR A 143 -30.14 -25.74 20.55
N ASN A 144 -30.75 -26.02 19.39
CA ASN A 144 -32.04 -26.72 19.30
C ASN A 144 -32.34 -27.19 17.87
N ASN A 145 -32.83 -28.42 17.77
CA ASN A 145 -33.05 -29.20 16.56
C ASN A 145 -34.38 -28.83 15.87
N VAL A 146 -34.34 -28.48 14.58
CA VAL A 146 -35.45 -28.68 13.61
C VAL A 146 -34.84 -28.94 12.21
N ALA A 147 -35.49 -29.83 11.44
CA ALA A 147 -35.07 -30.48 10.19
C ALA A 147 -34.77 -29.54 8.98
N PRO A 148 -34.13 -30.03 7.90
CA PRO A 148 -33.41 -29.19 6.94
C PRO A 148 -34.31 -28.71 5.81
N GLU A 149 -34.47 -27.39 5.68
CA GLU A 149 -34.94 -26.75 4.46
C GLU A 149 -33.72 -26.26 3.66
N GLN A 150 -33.63 -26.67 2.40
CA GLN A 150 -32.46 -26.54 1.55
C GLN A 150 -32.15 -25.07 1.22
N ILE A 151 -31.27 -24.46 2.01
CA ILE A 151 -30.59 -23.22 1.63
C ILE A 151 -29.37 -23.63 0.78
N PRO A 152 -29.22 -23.13 -0.47
CA PRO A 152 -28.07 -23.48 -1.30
C PRO A 152 -26.78 -23.13 -0.56
N THR A 153 -25.94 -24.13 -0.36
CA THR A 153 -24.65 -24.05 0.30
C THR A 153 -23.83 -22.92 -0.33
N ALA A 154 -23.66 -21.83 0.41
CA ALA A 154 -22.75 -20.71 0.13
C ALA A 154 -21.26 -21.12 0.20
N ALA A 155 -20.95 -22.39 -0.07
CA ALA A 155 -19.61 -22.97 -0.03
C ALA A 155 -18.92 -22.98 -1.41
N ALA A 156 -19.63 -22.59 -2.49
CA ALA A 156 -19.09 -22.53 -3.85
C ALA A 156 -18.59 -21.13 -4.28
N ALA A 157 -18.71 -20.11 -3.42
CA ALA A 157 -18.23 -18.77 -3.70
C ALA A 157 -17.18 -18.36 -2.66
N ALA A 158 -16.01 -19.03 -2.66
CA ALA A 158 -14.78 -18.37 -2.24
C ALA A 158 -14.60 -17.19 -3.20
N THR A 159 -15.18 -16.05 -2.82
CA THR A 159 -15.41 -14.91 -3.68
C THR A 159 -14.05 -14.32 -3.99
N GLN A 160 -13.49 -14.59 -5.17
CA GLN A 160 -12.30 -13.90 -5.64
C GLN A 160 -12.61 -12.41 -5.62
N ARG A 161 -12.05 -11.70 -4.63
CA ARG A 161 -12.22 -10.25 -4.53
C ARG A 161 -11.68 -9.64 -5.83
N PRO A 162 -12.44 -8.79 -6.54
CA PRO A 162 -12.00 -8.24 -7.80
C PRO A 162 -10.69 -7.46 -7.59
N LEU A 163 -9.71 -7.72 -8.44
CA LEU A 163 -8.44 -7.00 -8.42
C LEU A 163 -8.68 -5.55 -8.84
N LEU A 164 -8.20 -4.62 -8.02
CA LEU A 164 -8.35 -3.18 -8.23
C LEU A 164 -6.97 -2.53 -8.34
N PHE A 165 -6.94 -1.40 -9.04
CA PHE A 165 -5.73 -0.74 -9.50
C PHE A 165 -5.76 0.77 -9.26
N LEU A 166 -4.56 1.34 -9.20
CA LEU A 166 -4.36 2.78 -9.19
C LEU A 166 -4.94 3.44 -10.45
N PRO A 167 -5.40 4.69 -10.34
CA PRO A 167 -5.91 5.42 -11.48
C PRO A 167 -4.79 5.94 -12.39
N GLY A 168 -4.91 5.71 -13.68
CA GLY A 168 -4.07 6.36 -14.69
C GLY A 168 -2.63 5.85 -14.77
N ARG A 169 -1.74 6.69 -15.32
CA ARG A 169 -0.31 6.39 -15.40
C ARG A 169 0.34 6.68 -14.05
N VAL A 170 1.23 5.81 -13.59
CA VAL A 170 1.84 5.97 -12.27
C VAL A 170 3.29 6.43 -12.40
N VAL A 171 3.60 7.55 -11.76
CA VAL A 171 4.97 8.02 -11.51
C VAL A 171 5.35 7.55 -10.11
N HIS A 172 6.34 6.68 -10.01
CA HIS A 172 6.91 6.22 -8.75
C HIS A 172 8.23 6.92 -8.49
N ILE A 173 8.29 7.67 -7.40
CA ILE A 173 9.49 8.36 -6.97
C ILE A 173 10.14 7.55 -5.86
N THR A 174 11.38 7.12 -6.03
CA THR A 174 12.13 6.36 -5.03
C THR A 174 13.38 7.12 -4.62
N LYS A 175 13.80 6.98 -3.36
CA LYS A 175 15.10 7.51 -2.93
C LYS A 175 16.21 6.67 -3.55
N THR A 176 17.16 7.33 -4.21
CA THR A 176 18.39 6.68 -4.68
C THR A 176 19.15 6.23 -3.46
N ARG A 177 19.53 4.94 -3.37
CA ARG A 177 20.39 4.49 -2.29
C ARG A 177 21.68 5.30 -2.35
N SER A 178 22.01 6.00 -1.27
CA SER A 178 23.37 6.53 -1.11
C SER A 178 24.30 5.34 -1.16
N THR A 179 25.06 5.21 -2.24
CA THR A 179 26.28 4.41 -2.17
C THR A 179 27.11 4.97 -1.01
N ARG A 180 27.85 4.12 -0.30
CA ARG A 180 28.74 4.53 0.81
C ARG A 180 29.81 5.54 0.40
N ASP A 181 29.86 5.92 -0.86
CA ASP A 181 30.71 6.97 -1.41
C ASP A 181 30.15 8.34 -1.04
N LYS A 182 30.82 9.00 -0.09
CA LYS A 182 30.56 10.40 0.28
C LYS A 182 30.82 11.39 -0.86
N THR A 183 31.34 10.90 -1.99
CA THR A 183 31.69 11.63 -3.21
C THR A 183 30.61 11.55 -4.28
N TRP A 184 29.53 10.78 -4.07
CA TRP A 184 28.47 10.64 -5.05
C TRP A 184 27.58 11.88 -5.10
N ASP A 185 27.65 12.61 -6.22
CA ASP A 185 26.87 13.81 -6.52
C ASP A 185 25.61 13.51 -7.37
N GLY A 186 25.21 12.24 -7.48
CA GLY A 186 24.03 11.88 -8.27
C GLY A 186 22.70 12.23 -7.59
N PRO A 187 21.58 12.19 -8.35
CA PRO A 187 20.28 12.62 -7.86
C PRO A 187 19.81 11.77 -6.67
N ARG A 188 19.35 12.44 -5.61
CA ARG A 188 18.83 11.81 -4.37
C ARG A 188 17.54 11.04 -4.58
N PHE A 189 16.81 11.36 -5.64
CA PHE A 189 15.55 10.74 -6.01
C PHE A 189 15.58 10.26 -7.44
N GLN A 190 15.01 9.09 -7.68
CA GLN A 190 14.80 8.52 -9.00
C GLN A 190 13.30 8.54 -9.31
N VAL A 191 12.94 8.98 -10.51
CA VAL A 191 11.57 9.06 -10.98
C VAL A 191 11.37 8.02 -12.08
N ASN A 192 10.51 7.04 -11.83
CA ASN A 192 10.26 5.94 -12.75
C ASN A 192 8.77 5.82 -13.08
N TRP A 193 8.44 5.59 -14.35
CA TRP A 193 7.10 5.15 -14.71
C TRP A 193 6.88 3.72 -14.23
N SER A 194 5.79 3.50 -13.51
CA SER A 194 5.45 2.20 -12.92
C SER A 194 4.09 1.73 -13.41
N HIS A 195 3.91 0.41 -13.47
CA HIS A 195 2.62 -0.18 -13.78
C HIS A 195 1.72 -0.17 -12.53
N ALA A 196 0.41 -0.03 -12.71
CA ALA A 196 -0.52 -0.03 -11.58
C ALA A 196 -0.50 -1.35 -10.79
N SER A 197 -0.12 -2.47 -11.44
CA SER A 197 0.05 -3.77 -10.78
C SER A 197 1.27 -3.85 -9.86
N THR A 198 2.21 -2.89 -9.90
CA THR A 198 3.38 -2.87 -9.01
C THR A 198 2.99 -2.59 -7.55
N PHE A 199 1.79 -2.05 -7.32
CA PHE A 199 1.32 -1.62 -6.00
C PHE A 199 0.33 -2.61 -5.36
N THR A 200 0.34 -3.88 -5.78
CA THR A 200 -0.55 -4.92 -5.24
C THR A 200 -0.01 -5.60 -3.98
N THR A 201 1.06 -5.12 -3.37
CA THR A 201 1.59 -5.69 -2.13
C THR A 201 2.05 -4.60 -1.18
N ILE A 202 1.65 -4.76 0.09
CA ILE A 202 2.07 -3.87 1.18
C ILE A 202 3.42 -4.32 1.70
N ARG A 203 4.38 -3.40 1.69
CA ARG A 203 5.72 -3.62 2.24
C ARG A 203 5.77 -3.02 3.63
N ILE A 204 5.85 -3.86 4.66
CA ILE A 204 5.95 -3.40 6.05
C ILE A 204 7.28 -2.66 6.22
N SER A 205 7.20 -1.36 6.48
CA SER A 205 8.37 -0.49 6.65
C SER A 205 8.01 0.71 7.52
N PRO A 206 8.94 1.22 8.37
CA PRO A 206 8.72 2.45 9.13
C PRO A 206 8.51 3.69 8.23
N ARG A 207 8.84 3.61 6.94
CA ARG A 207 8.64 4.71 5.97
C ARG A 207 7.25 4.73 5.33
N MET A 208 6.43 3.68 5.50
CA MET A 208 5.17 3.54 4.75
C MET A 208 4.12 4.63 5.05
N LEU A 209 4.12 5.17 6.28
CA LEU A 209 3.27 6.30 6.69
C LEU A 209 3.96 7.66 6.45
N PRO A 210 5.24 7.85 6.84
CA PRO A 210 5.94 9.10 6.55
C PRO A 210 6.01 9.45 5.06
N ASP A 211 6.25 8.48 4.18
CA ASP A 211 6.28 8.69 2.72
C ASP A 211 4.89 9.06 2.16
N HIS A 212 3.80 8.73 2.88
CA HIS A 212 2.44 9.11 2.50
C HIS A 212 2.14 10.59 2.75
N MET A 213 2.82 11.23 3.70
CA MET A 213 2.47 12.59 4.11
C MET A 213 2.69 13.60 2.98
N PRO A 214 1.75 14.56 2.80
CA PRO A 214 1.81 15.49 1.68
C PRO A 214 3.07 16.36 1.70
N GLY A 215 3.58 16.69 2.89
CA GLY A 215 4.85 17.43 3.04
C GLY A 215 6.07 16.64 2.56
N ALA A 216 6.10 15.32 2.74
CA ALA A 216 7.18 14.50 2.22
C ALA A 216 7.19 14.52 0.68
N LEU A 217 6.01 14.37 0.07
CA LEU A 217 5.87 14.42 -1.38
C LEU A 217 6.19 15.81 -1.94
N LEU A 218 5.72 16.88 -1.28
CA LEU A 218 5.97 18.26 -1.71
C LEU A 218 7.48 18.59 -1.69
N ASN A 219 8.20 18.19 -0.64
CA ASN A 219 9.64 18.41 -0.55
C ASN A 219 10.37 17.72 -1.70
N VAL A 220 10.01 16.47 -2.01
CA VAL A 220 10.61 15.72 -3.11
C VAL A 220 10.29 16.36 -4.46
N LEU A 221 9.05 16.80 -4.67
CA LEU A 221 8.68 17.48 -5.90
C LEU A 221 9.39 18.84 -6.05
N ALA A 222 9.63 19.55 -4.96
CA ALA A 222 10.38 20.81 -4.97
C ALA A 222 11.87 20.60 -5.30
N GLU A 223 12.47 19.49 -4.86
CA GLU A 223 13.84 19.11 -5.24
C GLU A 223 13.98 18.65 -6.70
N LEU A 224 12.88 18.25 -7.34
CA LEU A 224 12.85 17.80 -8.74
C LEU A 224 12.49 18.91 -9.74
N ALA A 225 12.08 20.09 -9.27
CA ALA A 225 11.66 21.24 -10.07
C ALA A 225 12.84 22.15 -10.45
#